data_AF-A0A9W2YSU1-F1
#
_entry.id   AF-A0A9W2YSU1-F1
#
_cell.length_a   1.000
_cell.length_b   1.000
_cell.length_c   1.000
_cell.angle_alpha   90.00
_cell.angle_beta   90.00
_cell.angle_gamma   90.00
#
_symmetry.space_group_name_H-M   'P 1'
#
loop_
_entity.id
_entity.type
_entity.pdbx_description
1 polymer ?
#
loop_
_entity_poly.entity_id
_entity_poly.type
_entity_poly.pdbx_seq_one_letter_code
_entity_poly.pdbx_strand_id
1 'polypeptide(L)'
;MDLLDLQCDTVLKQKYVDVGVPDFLPVSSQREVSKLILRSCKNSCDAMFGSTYVCEQFFSRMKINKTALRSRLTDEHLRATLRLATTRDCMPNVDGLVSAKLSQMSGQKHE
;
A
#
# COMPACT_ATOMS: atom_id res chain seq x y z
N MET A 1 -16.09 -9.84 18.31
CA MET A 1 -15.19 -10.89 17.80
C MET A 1 -14.60 -10.34 16.52
N ASP A 2 -13.37 -9.85 16.61
CA ASP A 2 -12.58 -9.32 15.49
C ASP A 2 -11.80 -10.45 14.80
N LEU A 3 -11.13 -10.13 13.68
CA LEU A 3 -10.30 -11.09 12.94
C LEU A 3 -9.26 -11.79 13.85
N LEU A 4 -8.67 -11.02 14.76
CA LEU A 4 -7.67 -11.51 15.70
C LEU A 4 -8.29 -12.49 16.70
N ASP A 5 -9.47 -12.20 17.23
CA ASP A 5 -10.19 -13.10 18.15
C ASP A 5 -10.52 -14.44 17.47
N LEU A 6 -10.94 -14.40 16.20
CA LEU A 6 -11.25 -15.59 15.42
C LEU A 6 -10.01 -16.44 15.13
N GLN A 7 -8.86 -15.79 14.87
CA GLN A 7 -7.58 -16.49 14.70
C GLN A 7 -7.01 -17.00 16.02
N CYS A 8 -7.36 -16.43 17.16
CA CYS A 8 -6.93 -16.89 18.47
C CYS A 8 -7.78 -18.05 19.01
N ASP A 9 -8.95 -18.32 18.42
CA ASP A 9 -9.83 -19.41 18.83
C ASP A 9 -9.26 -20.79 18.41
N THR A 10 -8.70 -21.50 19.39
CA THR A 10 -8.08 -22.81 19.21
C THR A 10 -9.09 -23.92 18.92
N VAL A 11 -10.31 -23.81 19.44
CA VAL A 11 -11.40 -24.78 19.21
C VAL A 11 -11.87 -24.68 17.76
N LEU A 12 -12.04 -23.45 17.30
CA LEU A 12 -12.45 -23.18 15.92
C LEU A 12 -11.36 -23.58 14.92
N LYS A 13 -10.09 -23.32 15.24
CA LYS A 13 -8.94 -23.80 14.47
C LYS A 13 -8.89 -25.33 14.37
N GLN A 14 -9.11 -26.03 15.49
CA GLN A 14 -9.09 -27.49 15.48
C GLN A 14 -10.23 -28.06 14.62
N LYS A 15 -11.45 -27.53 14.75
CA LYS A 15 -12.58 -27.93 13.87
C LYS A 15 -12.30 -27.67 12.40
N TYR A 16 -11.63 -26.56 12.07
CA TYR A 16 -11.25 -26.28 10.70
C TYR A 16 -10.25 -27.31 10.16
N VAL A 17 -9.29 -27.74 10.98
CA VAL A 17 -8.33 -28.79 10.62
C VAL A 17 -9.02 -30.14 10.44
N ASP A 18 -9.97 -30.49 11.32
CA ASP A 18 -10.64 -31.79 11.30
C ASP A 18 -11.63 -31.93 10.14
N VAL A 19 -12.30 -30.85 9.73
CA VAL A 19 -13.43 -30.87 8.77
C VAL A 19 -13.04 -30.28 7.40
N GLY A 20 -12.06 -29.37 7.34
CA GLY A 20 -11.64 -28.70 6.12
C GLY A 20 -12.63 -27.61 5.62
N VAL A 21 -12.15 -26.74 4.72
CA VAL A 21 -12.90 -25.57 4.20
C VAL A 21 -14.32 -25.88 3.69
N PRO A 22 -14.56 -26.89 2.83
CA PRO A 22 -15.86 -27.06 2.18
C PRO A 22 -16.97 -27.42 3.17
N ASP A 23 -16.65 -28.19 4.20
CA ASP A 23 -17.61 -28.68 5.19
C ASP A 23 -17.64 -27.79 6.46
N PHE A 24 -16.61 -26.99 6.70
CA PHE A 24 -16.54 -26.08 7.85
C PHE A 24 -17.47 -24.86 7.70
N LEU A 25 -17.57 -24.30 6.50
CA LEU A 25 -18.40 -23.12 6.24
C LEU A 25 -19.90 -23.38 6.48
N PRO A 26 -20.50 -24.50 6.00
CA PRO A 26 -21.92 -24.80 6.23
C PRO A 26 -22.20 -25.32 7.66
N VAL A 27 -21.25 -26.01 8.30
CA VAL A 27 -21.41 -26.64 9.63
C VAL A 27 -21.26 -25.66 10.79
N SER A 28 -20.67 -24.48 10.56
CA SER A 28 -20.61 -23.42 11.57
C SER A 28 -22.02 -22.91 11.90
N SER A 29 -22.67 -23.56 12.87
CA SER A 29 -24.07 -23.34 13.29
C SER A 29 -24.35 -21.96 13.90
N GLN A 30 -23.33 -21.11 14.03
CA GLN A 30 -23.47 -19.70 14.37
C GLN A 30 -23.38 -18.85 13.11
N ARG A 31 -24.55 -18.41 12.63
CA ARG A 31 -24.72 -17.48 11.51
C ARG A 31 -23.80 -16.25 11.58
N GLU A 32 -23.44 -15.82 12.79
CA GLU A 32 -22.51 -14.70 13.03
C GLU A 32 -21.04 -15.06 12.80
N VAL A 33 -20.62 -16.29 13.12
CA VAL A 33 -19.24 -16.77 12.86
C VAL A 33 -19.02 -16.96 11.35
N SER A 34 -20.00 -17.53 10.64
CA SER A 34 -19.91 -17.71 9.19
C SER A 34 -19.82 -16.36 8.46
N LYS A 35 -20.62 -15.36 8.87
CA LYS A 35 -20.53 -13.99 8.34
C LYS A 35 -19.17 -13.36 8.59
N LEU A 36 -18.60 -13.55 9.77
CA LEU A 36 -17.29 -13.00 10.13
C LEU A 36 -16.17 -13.64 9.31
N ILE A 37 -16.19 -14.97 9.11
CA ILE A 37 -15.25 -15.69 8.25
C ILE A 37 -15.34 -15.17 6.82
N LEU A 38 -16.55 -15.05 6.26
CA LEU A 38 -16.78 -14.50 4.91
C LEU A 38 -16.23 -13.09 4.76
N ARG A 39 -16.48 -12.22 5.74
CA ARG A 39 -15.98 -10.84 5.76
C ARG A 39 -14.46 -10.80 5.87
N SER A 40 -13.86 -11.68 6.67
CA SER A 40 -12.40 -11.86 6.77
C SER A 40 -11.80 -12.30 5.44
N CYS A 41 -12.34 -13.35 4.82
CA CYS A 41 -11.88 -13.84 3.53
C CYS A 41 -11.98 -12.75 2.46
N LYS A 42 -13.09 -12.03 2.40
CA LYS A 42 -13.25 -10.88 1.50
C LYS A 42 -12.17 -9.83 1.73
N ASN A 43 -11.97 -9.40 2.98
CA ASN A 43 -10.96 -8.39 3.30
C ASN A 43 -9.54 -8.86 2.96
N SER A 44 -9.24 -10.14 3.19
CA SER A 44 -7.96 -10.75 2.80
C SER A 44 -7.78 -10.76 1.29
N CYS A 45 -8.80 -11.14 0.53
CA CYS A 45 -8.78 -11.07 -0.92
C CYS A 45 -8.57 -9.62 -1.38
N ASP A 46 -9.37 -8.67 -0.89
CA ASP A 46 -9.28 -7.25 -1.23
C ASP A 46 -7.89 -6.68 -0.89
N ALA A 47 -7.29 -7.08 0.23
CA ALA A 47 -5.93 -6.69 0.60
C ALA A 47 -4.86 -7.32 -0.29
N MET A 48 -4.99 -8.61 -0.63
CA MET A 48 -4.08 -9.29 -1.57
C MET A 48 -4.15 -8.65 -2.95
N PHE A 49 -5.36 -8.47 -3.51
CA PHE A 49 -5.56 -7.83 -4.81
C PHE A 49 -5.15 -6.35 -4.82
N GLY A 50 -5.44 -5.62 -3.74
CA GLY A 50 -5.04 -4.23 -3.60
C GLY A 50 -3.53 -4.06 -3.51
N SER A 51 -2.87 -4.92 -2.73
CA SER A 51 -1.41 -4.86 -2.55
C SER A 51 -0.65 -5.34 -3.78
N THR A 52 -1.11 -6.37 -4.49
CA THR A 52 -0.51 -6.78 -5.77
C THR A 52 -0.60 -5.67 -6.80
N TYR A 53 -1.78 -5.04 -6.95
CA TYR A 53 -1.96 -3.92 -7.86
C TYR A 53 -1.05 -2.74 -7.52
N VAL A 54 -0.98 -2.33 -6.25
CA VAL A 54 -0.09 -1.22 -5.83
C VAL A 54 1.38 -1.55 -6.11
N CYS A 55 1.82 -2.78 -5.86
CA CYS A 55 3.18 -3.24 -6.16
C CYS A 55 3.44 -3.23 -7.68
N GLU A 56 2.53 -3.74 -8.50
CA GLU A 56 2.66 -3.73 -9.96
C GLU A 56 2.72 -2.30 -10.54
N GLN A 57 1.89 -1.40 -10.02
CA GLN A 57 1.93 0.02 -10.38
C GLN A 57 3.27 0.66 -9.98
N PHE A 58 3.78 0.33 -8.79
CA PHE A 58 5.09 0.79 -8.32
C PHE A 58 6.22 0.32 -9.26
N PHE A 59 6.27 -0.97 -9.56
CA PHE A 59 7.30 -1.53 -10.44
C PHE A 59 7.20 -1.01 -11.88
N SER A 60 5.99 -0.79 -12.39
CA SER A 60 5.79 -0.17 -13.71
C SER A 60 6.34 1.25 -13.75
N ARG A 61 6.07 2.07 -12.72
CA ARG A 61 6.64 3.41 -12.59
C ARG A 61 8.16 3.38 -12.46
N MET A 62 8.71 2.42 -11.72
CA MET A 62 10.16 2.21 -11.63
C MET A 62 10.77 1.88 -12.99
N LYS A 63 10.15 1.00 -13.78
CA LYS A 63 10.62 0.64 -15.13
C LYS A 63 10.65 1.86 -16.06
N ILE A 64 9.63 2.72 -16.01
CA ILE A 64 9.58 3.98 -16.78
C ILE A 64 10.69 4.95 -16.34
N ASN A 65 10.97 5.04 -15.04
CA ASN A 65 12.00 5.95 -14.54
C ASN A 65 13.43 5.44 -14.78
N LYS A 66 13.63 4.12 -14.78
CA LYS A 66 14.90 3.43 -15.09
C LYS A 66 15.02 3.04 -16.58
N THR A 67 14.43 3.78 -17.50
CA THR A 67 14.65 3.52 -18.94
C THR A 67 16.11 3.70 -19.33
N ALA A 68 16.59 2.96 -20.33
CA ALA A 68 17.97 3.05 -20.84
C ALA A 68 18.40 4.47 -21.24
N LEU A 69 17.45 5.36 -21.58
CA LEU A 69 17.68 6.77 -21.90
C LEU A 69 18.12 7.62 -20.68
N ARG A 70 18.02 7.11 -19.45
CA ARG A 70 18.37 7.80 -18.19
C ARG A 70 19.58 7.16 -17.50
N SER A 71 20.71 7.13 -18.20
CA SER A 71 21.98 6.54 -17.71
C SER A 71 22.61 7.23 -16.49
N ARG A 72 22.11 8.41 -16.07
CA ARG A 72 22.67 9.22 -14.97
C ARG A 72 21.81 9.25 -13.70
N LEU A 73 20.79 8.42 -13.60
CA LEU A 73 19.90 8.41 -12.43
C LEU A 73 20.60 7.70 -11.26
N THR A 74 21.03 8.45 -10.24
CA THR A 74 21.53 7.82 -9.00
C THR A 74 20.37 7.19 -8.21
N ASP A 75 20.69 6.29 -7.29
CA ASP A 75 19.69 5.62 -6.46
C ASP A 75 18.84 6.62 -5.65
N GLU A 76 19.47 7.66 -5.12
CA GLU A 76 18.79 8.73 -4.38
C GLU A 76 17.75 9.47 -5.25
N HIS A 77 18.13 9.82 -6.48
CA HIS A 77 17.22 10.48 -7.42
C HIS A 77 16.06 9.57 -7.83
N LEU A 78 16.33 8.28 -8.03
CA LEU A 78 15.30 7.28 -8.33
C LEU A 78 14.31 7.14 -7.18
N ARG A 79 14.80 7.02 -5.95
CA ARG A 79 13.99 6.92 -4.74
C ARG A 79 13.10 8.15 -4.56
N ALA A 80 13.66 9.35 -4.72
CA ALA A 80 12.90 10.60 -4.64
C ALA A 80 11.79 10.66 -5.71
N THR A 81 12.13 10.29 -6.95
CA THR A 81 11.18 10.28 -8.08
C THR A 81 10.05 9.27 -7.88
N LEU A 82 10.36 8.05 -7.42
CA LEU A 82 9.35 7.04 -7.16
C LEU A 82 8.39 7.47 -6.05
N ARG A 83 8.93 8.06 -4.99
CA ARG A 83 8.14 8.57 -3.87
C ARG A 83 7.18 9.67 -4.31
N LEU A 84 7.61 10.60 -5.18
CA LEU A 84 6.72 11.58 -5.78
C LEU A 84 5.66 10.94 -6.69
N ALA A 85 6.05 9.94 -7.49
CA ALA A 85 5.13 9.28 -8.40
C ALA A 85 4.06 8.45 -7.67
N THR A 86 4.36 7.85 -6.52
CA THR A 86 3.44 6.94 -5.82
C THR A 86 2.64 7.61 -4.71
N THR A 87 3.04 8.80 -4.26
CA THR A 87 2.28 9.57 -3.27
C THR A 87 1.05 10.20 -3.92
N ARG A 88 -0.13 10.04 -3.30
CA ARG A 88 -1.38 10.67 -3.77
C ARG A 88 -1.43 12.15 -3.44
N ASP A 89 -0.96 12.52 -2.25
CA ASP A 89 -1.03 13.89 -1.72
C ASP A 89 0.38 14.42 -1.48
N CYS A 90 1.00 14.95 -2.53
CA CYS A 90 2.21 15.76 -2.42
C CYS A 90 1.86 17.20 -2.77
N MET A 91 1.64 18.04 -1.76
CA MET A 91 1.47 19.48 -1.95
C MET A 91 2.83 20.16 -1.87
N PRO A 92 3.44 20.57 -2.99
CA PRO A 92 4.67 21.36 -2.94
C PRO A 92 4.38 22.74 -2.35
N ASN A 93 5.24 23.21 -1.45
CA ASN A 93 5.18 24.59 -0.96
C ASN A 93 5.73 25.55 -2.02
N VAL A 94 4.91 25.84 -3.03
CA VAL A 94 5.29 26.71 -4.16
C VAL A 94 5.57 28.12 -3.68
N ASP A 95 4.75 28.66 -2.78
CA ASP A 95 4.90 30.02 -2.26
C ASP A 95 6.23 30.22 -1.53
N GLY A 96 6.59 29.26 -0.67
CA GLY A 96 7.89 29.26 0.01
C GLY A 96 9.06 29.18 -0.97
N LEU A 97 8.93 28.37 -2.04
CA LEU A 97 9.95 28.26 -3.07
C LEU A 97 10.12 29.55 -3.88
N VAL A 98 9.01 30.19 -4.27
CA VAL A 98 9.01 31.47 -5.00
C VAL A 98 9.64 32.57 -4.13
N SER A 99 9.23 32.67 -2.87
CA SER A 99 9.79 33.64 -1.92
C SER A 99 11.31 33.47 -1.77
N ALA A 100 11.80 32.25 -1.59
CA ALA A 100 13.23 31.97 -1.46
C ALA A 100 14.02 32.36 -2.71
N LYS A 101 13.49 32.07 -3.91
CA LYS A 101 14.13 32.43 -5.18
C LYS A 101 14.21 33.95 -5.38
N LEU A 102 13.15 34.67 -5.04
CA LEU A 102 13.13 36.13 -5.13
C LEU A 102 14.14 36.77 -4.18
N SER A 103 14.24 36.29 -2.94
CA SER A 103 15.25 36.74 -1.98
C SER A 103 16.69 36.52 -2.47
N GLN A 104 16.94 35.38 -3.12
CA GLN A 104 18.26 35.05 -3.68
C GLN A 104 18.64 36.00 -4.84
N MET A 105 17.68 36.36 -5.69
CA MET A 105 17.90 37.35 -6.76
C MET A 105 18.09 38.78 -6.24
N SER A 106 17.44 39.13 -5.14
CA SER A 106 17.62 40.45 -4.51
C SER A 106 19.00 40.61 -3.88
N GLY A 107 19.58 39.53 -3.34
CA GLY A 107 20.93 39.54 -2.77
C GLY A 107 22.05 39.68 -3.82
N GLN A 108 21.82 39.24 -5.07
CA GLN A 108 22.79 39.35 -6.16
C GLN A 108 22.78 40.69 -6.89
N LYS A 109 21.83 41.58 -6.60
CA LYS A 109 21.76 42.92 -7.22
C LYS A 109 22.61 43.98 -6.49
N HIS A 110 23.27 43.60 -5.41
CA HIS A 110 24.12 44.46 -4.59
C HIS A 110 25.51 43.83 -4.40
N GLU A 111 26.20 43.52 -5.49
CA GLU A 111 27.67 43.36 -5.55
C GLU A 111 28.18 43.90 -6.89
#